data_AF-A0A9P9Y7Z1-F1
#
_entry.id   AF-A0A9P9Y7Z1-F1
#
_cell.length_a   1.000
_cell.length_b   1.000
_cell.length_c   1.000
_cell.angle_alpha   90.00
_cell.angle_beta   90.00
_cell.angle_gamma   90.00
#
_symmetry.space_group_name_H-M   'P 1'
#
loop_
_entity.id
_entity.type
_entity.pdbx_description
1 polymer ?
#
loop_
_entity_poly.entity_id
_entity_poly.type
_entity_poly.pdbx_seq_one_letter_code
_entity_poly.pdbx_strand_id
1 'polypeptide(L)'
;MFVSQVALGLAATTLVAAVPVTKRMAAIDDATILNYALTLEHLENTFYREGLAQFSEQDFADAGFDADFVANVKTVAADEADHVNFLTTALTAAGATPVKECTYDFGYNDVKSFLATASILEGVGVSAYLGAAADIMAKSTLTAAGSILTVEARHSAYIRDAIDQAPFAQPFDTPLTYNQVFSLASPFITECPSDNPALPVKAFPALAVQADGEIKTGSTITLLTPDYTVVAPEGGKIFAAFIAVTGPTFVEATAVEGGFTVEIPEGFAGQTYAVLTGCNEGVSDDTTAAGPALIEISS
;
A
#
# COMPACT_ATOMS: atom_id res chain seq x y z
N MET A 1 27.99 24.52 -51.82
CA MET A 1 28.67 23.71 -50.80
C MET A 1 27.74 23.62 -49.60
N PHE A 2 27.02 22.51 -49.44
CA PHE A 2 26.15 22.26 -48.29
C PHE A 2 26.96 21.50 -47.24
N VAL A 3 27.14 22.08 -46.06
CA VAL A 3 27.78 21.42 -44.92
C VAL A 3 26.68 20.65 -44.19
N SER A 4 26.73 19.32 -44.25
CA SER A 4 25.88 18.44 -43.45
C SER A 4 26.51 18.30 -42.06
N GLN A 5 25.83 18.82 -41.03
CA GLN A 5 26.22 18.59 -39.64
C GLN A 5 25.72 17.20 -39.23
N VAL A 6 26.65 16.30 -38.95
CA VAL A 6 26.37 15.01 -38.32
C VAL A 6 26.17 15.27 -36.82
N ALA A 7 24.94 15.10 -36.34
CA ALA A 7 24.64 15.07 -34.93
C ALA A 7 25.14 13.75 -34.34
N LEU A 8 26.13 13.84 -33.44
CA LEU A 8 26.62 12.72 -32.65
C LEU A 8 25.63 12.50 -31.49
N GLY A 9 24.74 11.51 -31.61
CA GLY A 9 23.88 11.10 -30.51
C GLY A 9 24.70 10.34 -29.47
N LEU A 10 24.92 10.93 -28.30
CA LEU A 10 25.38 10.19 -27.12
C LEU A 10 24.23 9.30 -26.64
N ALA A 11 24.34 8.00 -26.87
CA ALA A 11 23.50 7.02 -26.20
C ALA A 11 23.95 6.92 -24.74
N ALA A 12 23.21 7.56 -23.82
CA ALA A 12 23.34 7.31 -22.40
C ALA A 12 22.80 5.90 -22.13
N THR A 13 23.70 4.97 -21.83
CA THR A 13 23.35 3.63 -21.35
C THR A 13 22.93 3.77 -19.89
N THR A 14 21.62 3.81 -19.64
CA THR A 14 21.10 3.65 -18.28
C THR A 14 21.34 2.21 -17.86
N LEU A 15 22.28 2.01 -16.94
CA LEU A 15 22.47 0.73 -16.25
C LEU A 15 21.22 0.48 -15.42
N VAL A 16 20.32 -0.38 -15.91
CA VAL A 16 19.27 -0.98 -15.08
C VAL A 16 20.01 -1.83 -14.04
N ALA A 17 20.10 -1.34 -12.80
CA ALA A 17 20.57 -2.16 -11.70
C ALA A 17 19.59 -3.34 -11.55
N ALA A 18 20.07 -4.55 -11.81
CA ALA A 18 19.30 -5.75 -11.55
C ALA A 18 19.07 -5.85 -10.04
N VAL A 19 17.81 -5.79 -9.61
CA VAL A 19 17.41 -6.03 -8.23
C VAL A 19 17.97 -7.39 -7.79
N PRO A 20 18.65 -7.49 -6.63
CA PRO A 20 19.23 -8.76 -6.18
C PRO A 20 18.13 -9.82 -6.03
N VAL A 21 18.42 -11.03 -6.52
CA VAL A 21 17.52 -12.18 -6.41
C VAL A 21 17.58 -12.71 -4.98
N THR A 22 16.71 -12.20 -4.12
CA THR A 22 16.53 -12.72 -2.75
C THR A 22 15.72 -14.01 -2.79
N LYS A 23 16.09 -14.98 -1.94
CA LYS A 23 15.39 -16.25 -1.79
C LYS A 23 14.00 -16.01 -1.20
N ARG A 24 12.96 -16.34 -1.96
CA ARG A 24 11.54 -16.23 -1.59
C ARG A 24 11.21 -17.04 -0.33
N MET A 25 10.16 -16.64 0.38
CA MET A 25 9.47 -17.47 1.38
C MET A 25 9.20 -18.87 0.80
N ALA A 26 9.17 -19.90 1.65
CA ALA A 26 8.73 -21.24 1.24
C ALA A 26 7.42 -21.11 0.44
N ALA A 27 7.36 -21.77 -0.73
CA ALA A 27 6.37 -21.52 -1.79
C ALA A 27 4.93 -21.38 -1.26
N ILE A 28 4.45 -20.13 -1.20
CA ILE A 28 3.03 -19.81 -1.11
C ILE A 28 2.44 -20.19 -2.48
N ASP A 29 1.32 -20.94 -2.48
CA ASP A 29 0.64 -21.29 -3.72
C ASP A 29 -0.35 -20.19 -4.17
N ASP A 30 -0.75 -20.22 -5.43
CA ASP A 30 -1.65 -19.23 -6.00
C ASP A 30 -2.98 -19.15 -5.24
N ALA A 31 -3.48 -20.26 -4.68
CA ALA A 31 -4.72 -20.25 -3.89
C ALA A 31 -4.58 -19.44 -2.61
N THR A 32 -3.42 -19.53 -1.94
CA THR A 32 -3.12 -18.71 -0.76
C THR A 32 -2.96 -17.24 -1.13
N ILE A 33 -2.31 -16.93 -2.27
CA ILE A 33 -2.18 -15.56 -2.77
C ILE A 33 -3.55 -14.95 -3.10
N LEU A 34 -4.44 -15.72 -3.75
CA LEU A 34 -5.79 -15.25 -4.08
C LEU A 34 -6.67 -15.09 -2.84
N ASN A 35 -6.53 -15.94 -1.81
CA ASN A 35 -7.22 -15.74 -0.54
C ASN A 35 -6.68 -14.52 0.24
N TYR A 36 -5.38 -14.24 0.11
CA TYR A 36 -4.79 -13.01 0.62
C TYR A 36 -5.40 -11.78 -0.06
N ALA A 37 -5.46 -11.75 -1.40
CA ALA A 37 -6.11 -10.68 -2.14
C ALA A 37 -7.59 -10.55 -1.76
N LEU A 38 -8.34 -11.66 -1.74
CA LEU A 38 -9.77 -11.66 -1.37
C LEU A 38 -10.02 -11.13 0.04
N THR A 39 -9.07 -11.25 0.97
CA THR A 39 -9.20 -10.66 2.31
C THR A 39 -9.19 -9.13 2.25
N LEU A 40 -8.36 -8.55 1.39
CA LEU A 40 -8.28 -7.09 1.19
C LEU A 40 -9.51 -6.59 0.42
N GLU A 41 -9.93 -7.32 -0.62
CA GLU A 41 -11.14 -6.99 -1.39
C GLU A 41 -12.40 -7.01 -0.53
N HIS A 42 -12.51 -7.95 0.42
CA HIS A 42 -13.62 -7.93 1.39
C HIS A 42 -13.58 -6.71 2.28
N LEU A 43 -12.39 -6.24 2.66
CA LEU A 43 -12.21 -5.03 3.47
C LEU A 43 -12.65 -3.80 2.68
N GLU A 44 -12.18 -3.63 1.44
CA GLU A 44 -12.50 -2.50 0.56
C GLU A 44 -13.98 -2.48 0.15
N ASN A 45 -14.52 -3.63 -0.28
CA ASN A 45 -15.94 -3.76 -0.59
C ASN A 45 -16.82 -3.43 0.63
N THR A 46 -16.44 -3.88 1.84
CA THR A 46 -17.20 -3.55 3.05
C THR A 46 -17.09 -2.07 3.39
N PHE A 47 -15.88 -1.50 3.29
CA PHE A 47 -15.61 -0.09 3.52
C PHE A 47 -16.52 0.81 2.67
N TYR A 48 -16.55 0.60 1.36
CA TYR A 48 -17.39 1.40 0.45
C TYR A 48 -18.87 1.16 0.67
N ARG A 49 -19.28 -0.10 0.86
CA ARG A 49 -20.67 -0.46 1.09
C ARG A 49 -21.23 0.18 2.37
N GLU A 50 -20.47 0.17 3.45
CA GLU A 50 -20.87 0.79 4.72
C GLU A 50 -20.83 2.32 4.63
N GLY A 51 -19.79 2.89 4.02
CA GLY A 51 -19.67 4.35 3.86
C GLY A 51 -20.80 4.94 3.04
N LEU A 52 -21.15 4.31 1.91
CA LEU A 52 -22.27 4.73 1.05
C LEU A 52 -23.65 4.45 1.67
N ALA A 53 -23.74 3.56 2.66
CA ALA A 53 -24.96 3.37 3.45
C ALA A 53 -25.07 4.41 4.57
N GLN A 54 -23.95 4.87 5.12
CA GLN A 54 -23.88 5.83 6.21
C GLN A 54 -24.07 7.28 5.74
N PHE A 55 -23.51 7.66 4.60
CA PHE A 55 -23.54 9.04 4.10
C PHE A 55 -24.49 9.20 2.91
N SER A 56 -25.37 10.19 2.98
CA SER A 56 -26.28 10.57 1.91
C SER A 56 -25.59 11.47 0.87
N GLU A 57 -26.19 11.62 -0.32
CA GLU A 57 -25.70 12.57 -1.33
C GLU A 57 -25.65 14.02 -0.80
N GLN A 58 -26.49 14.37 0.17
CA GLN A 58 -26.44 15.68 0.82
C GLN A 58 -25.20 15.81 1.72
N ASP A 59 -24.80 14.76 2.43
CA ASP A 59 -23.58 14.78 3.25
C ASP A 59 -22.33 14.96 2.37
N PHE A 60 -22.30 14.34 1.19
CA PHE A 60 -21.26 14.55 0.19
C PHE A 60 -21.27 15.98 -0.35
N ALA A 61 -22.46 16.52 -0.69
CA ALA A 61 -22.60 17.90 -1.15
C ALA A 61 -22.14 18.92 -0.09
N ASP A 62 -22.48 18.70 1.18
CA ASP A 62 -22.08 19.53 2.30
C ASP A 62 -20.55 19.45 2.55
N ALA A 63 -19.93 18.32 2.23
CA ALA A 63 -18.48 18.14 2.26
C ALA A 63 -17.76 18.74 1.03
N GLY A 64 -18.50 19.19 0.01
CA GLY A 64 -17.99 19.86 -1.18
C GLY A 64 -17.92 19.00 -2.44
N PHE A 65 -18.50 17.81 -2.44
CA PHE A 65 -18.48 16.88 -3.56
C PHE A 65 -19.79 16.89 -4.35
N ASP A 66 -19.70 16.91 -5.67
CA ASP A 66 -20.88 16.91 -6.54
C ASP A 66 -21.46 15.51 -6.78
N ALA A 67 -22.61 15.47 -7.47
CA ALA A 67 -23.30 14.21 -7.76
C ALA A 67 -22.51 13.30 -8.71
N ASP A 68 -21.69 13.87 -9.60
CA ASP A 68 -20.86 13.09 -10.53
C ASP A 68 -19.75 12.36 -9.75
N PHE A 69 -19.14 13.03 -8.76
CA PHE A 69 -18.21 12.40 -7.84
C PHE A 69 -18.85 11.24 -7.08
N VAL A 70 -20.04 11.45 -6.49
CA VAL A 70 -20.73 10.37 -5.77
C VAL A 70 -21.10 9.20 -6.68
N ALA A 71 -21.45 9.46 -7.95
CA ALA A 71 -21.71 8.40 -8.92
C ALA A 71 -20.45 7.57 -9.24
N ASN A 72 -19.29 8.21 -9.30
CA ASN A 72 -18.01 7.51 -9.47
C ASN A 72 -17.63 6.70 -8.21
N VAL A 73 -17.83 7.23 -7.00
CA VAL A 73 -17.60 6.45 -5.76
C VAL A 73 -18.52 5.21 -5.71
N LYS A 74 -19.77 5.32 -6.16
CA LYS A 74 -20.67 4.15 -6.31
C LYS A 74 -20.19 3.15 -7.37
N THR A 75 -19.43 3.61 -8.37
CA THR A 75 -18.83 2.75 -9.39
C THR A 75 -17.64 2.00 -8.82
N VAL A 76 -16.75 2.69 -8.09
CA VAL A 76 -15.65 2.06 -7.32
C VAL A 76 -16.21 0.97 -6.40
N ALA A 77 -17.23 1.28 -5.61
CA ALA A 77 -17.89 0.30 -4.74
C ALA A 77 -18.45 -0.93 -5.49
N ALA A 78 -18.91 -0.76 -6.73
CA ALA A 78 -19.40 -1.86 -7.54
C ALA A 78 -18.25 -2.70 -8.11
N ASP A 79 -17.15 -2.05 -8.50
CA ASP A 79 -15.94 -2.71 -8.96
C ASP A 79 -15.34 -3.58 -7.83
N GLU A 80 -15.29 -3.09 -6.58
CA GLU A 80 -14.81 -3.90 -5.43
C GLU A 80 -15.71 -5.12 -5.15
N ALA A 81 -17.03 -4.98 -5.30
CA ALA A 81 -17.94 -6.11 -5.19
C ALA A 81 -17.68 -7.14 -6.31
N ASP A 82 -17.37 -6.68 -7.53
CA ASP A 82 -17.03 -7.55 -8.65
C ASP A 82 -15.66 -8.22 -8.47
N HIS A 83 -14.67 -7.55 -7.88
CA HIS A 83 -13.38 -8.15 -7.50
C HIS A 83 -13.57 -9.29 -6.49
N VAL A 84 -14.34 -9.07 -5.42
CA VAL A 84 -14.71 -10.12 -4.44
C VAL A 84 -15.37 -11.32 -5.13
N ASN A 85 -16.35 -11.07 -5.99
CA ASN A 85 -17.07 -12.12 -6.72
C ASN A 85 -16.13 -12.92 -7.63
N PHE A 86 -15.27 -12.20 -8.36
CA PHE A 86 -14.30 -12.80 -9.27
C PHE A 86 -13.33 -13.73 -8.54
N LEU A 87 -12.69 -13.25 -7.47
CA LEU A 87 -11.74 -14.03 -6.68
C LEU A 87 -12.40 -15.23 -6.00
N THR A 88 -13.58 -15.03 -5.40
CA THR A 88 -14.37 -16.11 -4.77
C THR A 88 -14.68 -17.22 -5.78
N THR A 89 -15.07 -16.83 -6.99
CA THR A 89 -15.36 -17.77 -8.08
C THR A 89 -14.10 -18.50 -8.54
N ALA A 90 -12.98 -17.78 -8.70
CA ALA A 90 -11.71 -18.36 -9.12
C ALA A 90 -11.17 -19.38 -8.11
N LEU A 91 -11.20 -19.04 -6.81
CA LEU A 91 -10.81 -19.92 -5.71
C LEU A 91 -11.67 -21.18 -5.66
N THR A 92 -13.00 -21.02 -5.74
CA THR A 92 -13.93 -22.15 -5.76
C THR A 92 -13.69 -23.07 -6.95
N ALA A 93 -13.48 -22.51 -8.15
CA ALA A 93 -13.18 -23.26 -9.36
C ALA A 93 -11.84 -24.01 -9.28
N ALA A 94 -10.87 -23.46 -8.55
CA ALA A 94 -9.59 -24.09 -8.25
C ALA A 94 -9.68 -25.17 -7.15
N GLY A 95 -10.87 -25.38 -6.55
CA GLY A 95 -11.07 -26.32 -5.45
C GLY A 95 -10.54 -25.81 -4.10
N ALA A 96 -10.18 -24.53 -4.00
CA ALA A 96 -9.81 -23.88 -2.75
C ALA A 96 -11.07 -23.40 -2.01
N THR A 97 -10.94 -23.22 -0.70
CA THR A 97 -11.98 -22.57 0.12
C THR A 97 -11.74 -21.07 0.14
N PRO A 98 -12.66 -20.23 -0.36
CA PRO A 98 -12.53 -18.77 -0.27
C PRO A 98 -12.64 -18.29 1.18
N VAL A 99 -11.84 -17.30 1.55
CA VAL A 99 -12.05 -16.53 2.78
C VAL A 99 -13.39 -15.81 2.73
N LYS A 100 -14.03 -15.70 3.88
CA LYS A 100 -15.26 -14.95 4.10
C LYS A 100 -14.93 -13.57 4.66
N GLU A 101 -15.85 -12.63 4.42
CA GLU A 101 -15.82 -11.28 4.96
C GLU A 101 -15.63 -11.29 6.49
N CYS A 102 -14.73 -10.44 6.98
CA CYS A 102 -14.52 -10.17 8.41
C CYS A 102 -15.45 -9.02 8.87
N THR A 103 -15.43 -8.71 10.16
CA THR A 103 -16.01 -7.46 10.67
C THR A 103 -14.92 -6.40 10.76
N TYR A 104 -15.29 -5.15 10.50
CA TYR A 104 -14.33 -4.06 10.40
C TYR A 104 -14.72 -2.85 11.27
N ASP A 105 -13.72 -2.04 11.62
CA ASP A 105 -13.90 -0.70 12.19
C ASP A 105 -12.99 0.28 11.44
N PHE A 106 -13.59 1.19 10.70
CA PHE A 106 -12.89 2.14 9.85
C PHE A 106 -12.69 3.51 10.51
N GLY A 107 -13.33 3.79 11.65
CA GLY A 107 -13.13 5.01 12.42
C GLY A 107 -13.51 6.35 11.76
N TYR A 108 -14.06 6.36 10.54
CA TYR A 108 -14.54 7.59 9.88
C TYR A 108 -15.86 8.06 10.49
N ASN A 109 -16.05 9.39 10.55
CA ASN A 109 -17.24 10.01 11.13
C ASN A 109 -17.90 11.05 10.22
N ASP A 110 -17.24 11.40 9.13
CA ASP A 110 -17.73 12.33 8.10
C ASP A 110 -17.21 11.91 6.71
N VAL A 111 -17.74 12.52 5.65
CA VAL A 111 -17.35 12.21 4.27
C VAL A 111 -15.86 12.45 4.02
N LYS A 112 -15.25 13.46 4.67
CA LYS A 112 -13.83 13.76 4.46
C LYS A 112 -12.92 12.69 5.06
N SER A 113 -13.22 12.23 6.27
CA SER A 113 -12.52 11.10 6.92
C SER A 113 -12.79 9.77 6.21
N PHE A 114 -13.98 9.58 5.64
CA PHE A 114 -14.26 8.47 4.73
C PHE A 114 -13.34 8.51 3.51
N LEU A 115 -13.31 9.61 2.75
CA LEU A 115 -12.46 9.72 1.55
C LEU A 115 -10.95 9.68 1.85
N ALA A 116 -10.52 10.19 3.02
CA ALA A 116 -9.14 10.03 3.47
C ALA A 116 -8.78 8.55 3.71
N THR A 117 -9.71 7.77 4.29
CA THR A 117 -9.55 6.33 4.48
C THR A 117 -9.59 5.60 3.14
N ALA A 118 -10.46 6.01 2.21
CA ALA A 118 -10.50 5.49 0.84
C ALA A 118 -9.14 5.64 0.15
N SER A 119 -8.56 6.85 0.16
CA SER A 119 -7.24 7.10 -0.42
C SER A 119 -6.16 6.16 0.14
N ILE A 120 -6.21 5.91 1.46
CA ILE A 120 -5.29 4.97 2.12
C ILE A 120 -5.49 3.55 1.60
N LEU A 121 -6.72 3.03 1.63
CA LEU A 121 -7.03 1.65 1.27
C LEU A 121 -6.67 1.36 -0.18
N GLU A 122 -7.12 2.22 -1.10
CA GLU A 122 -6.84 2.08 -2.55
C GLU A 122 -5.35 2.01 -2.86
N GLY A 123 -4.54 2.88 -2.23
CA GLY A 123 -3.09 2.82 -2.42
C GLY A 123 -2.44 1.59 -1.77
N VAL A 124 -3.04 1.05 -0.70
CA VAL A 124 -2.62 -0.23 -0.11
C VAL A 124 -3.01 -1.39 -1.03
N GLY A 125 -4.19 -1.37 -1.66
CA GLY A 125 -4.66 -2.32 -2.67
C GLY A 125 -3.71 -2.40 -3.86
N VAL A 126 -3.35 -1.24 -4.44
CA VAL A 126 -2.30 -1.13 -5.48
C VAL A 126 -1.00 -1.80 -5.04
N SER A 127 -0.53 -1.46 -3.83
CA SER A 127 0.73 -1.98 -3.29
C SER A 127 0.69 -3.50 -3.06
N ALA A 128 -0.47 -4.02 -2.68
CA ALA A 128 -0.71 -5.43 -2.41
C ALA A 128 -0.69 -6.27 -3.68
N TYR A 129 -1.43 -5.87 -4.72
CA TYR A 129 -1.44 -6.57 -6.00
C TYR A 129 -0.07 -6.52 -6.67
N LEU A 130 0.58 -5.35 -6.67
CA LEU A 130 1.90 -5.19 -7.27
C LEU A 130 2.95 -6.04 -6.54
N GLY A 131 2.91 -6.07 -5.20
CA GLY A 131 3.80 -6.89 -4.38
C GLY A 131 3.62 -8.39 -4.58
N ALA A 132 2.37 -8.85 -4.69
CA ALA A 132 2.04 -10.26 -4.90
C ALA A 132 2.32 -10.74 -6.34
N ALA A 133 2.37 -9.84 -7.33
CA ALA A 133 2.49 -10.19 -8.74
C ALA A 133 3.70 -11.10 -9.05
N ALA A 134 4.82 -10.91 -8.35
CA ALA A 134 6.03 -11.70 -8.57
C ALA A 134 5.90 -13.16 -8.09
N ASP A 135 4.98 -13.44 -7.17
CA ASP A 135 4.79 -14.75 -6.55
C ASP A 135 3.76 -15.63 -7.26
N ILE A 136 2.86 -15.01 -8.05
CA ILE A 136 1.85 -15.75 -8.82
C ILE A 136 2.50 -16.65 -9.88
N MET A 137 2.24 -17.96 -9.76
CA MET A 137 2.80 -18.98 -10.63
C MET A 137 2.03 -19.10 -11.96
N ALA A 138 0.69 -19.16 -11.88
CA ALA A 138 -0.16 -19.32 -13.05
C ALA A 138 -0.29 -17.99 -13.82
N LYS A 139 0.04 -18.01 -15.11
CA LYS A 139 0.00 -16.81 -15.96
C LYS A 139 -1.40 -16.24 -16.14
N SER A 140 -2.42 -17.10 -16.17
CA SER A 140 -3.82 -16.67 -16.18
C SER A 140 -4.18 -15.89 -14.90
N THR A 141 -3.74 -16.38 -13.74
CA THR A 141 -3.95 -15.72 -12.45
C THR A 141 -3.20 -14.40 -12.39
N LEU A 142 -1.96 -14.36 -12.90
CA LEU A 142 -1.18 -13.12 -12.97
C LEU A 142 -1.85 -12.07 -13.88
N THR A 143 -2.39 -12.49 -15.03
CA THR A 143 -3.14 -11.58 -15.91
C THR A 143 -4.39 -11.04 -15.23
N ALA A 144 -5.12 -11.87 -14.47
CA ALA A 144 -6.30 -11.44 -13.74
C ALA A 144 -5.96 -10.46 -12.60
N ALA A 145 -4.95 -10.78 -11.79
CA ALA A 145 -4.44 -9.86 -10.76
C ALA A 145 -3.94 -8.55 -11.38
N GLY A 146 -3.27 -8.61 -12.53
CA GLY A 146 -2.84 -7.44 -13.28
C GLY A 146 -4.01 -6.58 -13.78
N SER A 147 -5.15 -7.17 -14.15
CA SER A 147 -6.33 -6.38 -14.52
C SER A 147 -6.92 -5.62 -13.32
N ILE A 148 -7.00 -6.27 -12.16
CA ILE A 148 -7.49 -5.64 -10.92
C ILE A 148 -6.55 -4.51 -10.50
N LEU A 149 -5.23 -4.76 -10.45
CA LEU A 149 -4.22 -3.74 -10.13
C LEU A 149 -4.39 -2.43 -10.94
N THR A 150 -4.72 -2.52 -12.23
CA THR A 150 -4.92 -1.32 -13.06
C THR A 150 -6.24 -0.59 -12.79
N VAL A 151 -7.23 -1.28 -12.20
CA VAL A 151 -8.48 -0.71 -11.70
C VAL A 151 -8.19 0.02 -10.38
N GLU A 152 -7.57 -0.65 -9.41
CA GLU A 152 -7.11 -0.07 -8.12
C GLU A 152 -6.32 1.24 -8.33
N ALA A 153 -5.37 1.24 -9.28
CA ALA A 153 -4.56 2.43 -9.55
C ALA A 153 -5.39 3.61 -10.07
N ARG A 154 -6.49 3.34 -10.79
CA ARG A 154 -7.42 4.38 -11.26
C ARG A 154 -8.31 4.88 -10.13
N HIS A 155 -8.77 3.99 -9.26
CA HIS A 155 -9.53 4.34 -8.06
C HIS A 155 -8.69 5.23 -7.15
N SER A 156 -7.47 4.79 -6.80
CA SER A 156 -6.51 5.55 -6.01
C SER A 156 -6.25 6.93 -6.60
N ALA A 157 -5.89 7.04 -7.88
CA ALA A 157 -5.66 8.34 -8.52
C ALA A 157 -6.89 9.25 -8.49
N TYR A 158 -8.09 8.70 -8.70
CA TYR A 158 -9.33 9.46 -8.69
C TYR A 158 -9.66 10.02 -7.30
N ILE A 159 -9.57 9.18 -6.27
CA ILE A 159 -9.85 9.59 -4.88
C ILE A 159 -8.82 10.60 -4.41
N ARG A 160 -7.53 10.39 -4.73
CA ARG A 160 -6.44 11.30 -4.37
C ARG A 160 -6.66 12.71 -4.93
N ASP A 161 -6.98 12.82 -6.23
CA ASP A 161 -7.29 14.11 -6.86
C ASP A 161 -8.44 14.84 -6.14
N ALA A 162 -9.48 14.09 -5.77
CA ALA A 162 -10.67 14.64 -5.12
C ALA A 162 -10.41 15.18 -3.70
N ILE A 163 -9.36 14.71 -3.02
CA ILE A 163 -8.99 15.17 -1.68
C ILE A 163 -7.74 16.06 -1.67
N ASP A 164 -7.46 16.73 -2.80
CA ASP A 164 -6.32 17.64 -2.98
C ASP A 164 -4.94 16.98 -2.80
N GLN A 165 -4.84 15.66 -3.01
CA GLN A 165 -3.58 14.93 -3.09
C GLN A 165 -3.13 14.77 -4.53
N ALA A 166 -1.83 14.61 -4.76
CA ALA A 166 -1.31 14.39 -6.10
C ALA A 166 -1.78 13.01 -6.65
N PRO A 167 -2.56 12.96 -7.75
CA PRO A 167 -3.06 11.70 -8.30
C PRO A 167 -1.98 10.87 -8.98
N PHE A 168 -0.88 11.51 -9.41
CA PHE A 168 0.24 10.90 -10.12
C PHE A 168 1.57 11.28 -9.47
N ALA A 169 1.67 11.08 -8.15
CA ALA A 169 2.78 11.62 -7.36
C ALA A 169 4.15 11.02 -7.74
N GLN A 170 4.17 9.77 -8.21
CA GLN A 170 5.38 9.01 -8.53
C GLN A 170 5.25 8.33 -9.90
N PRO A 171 6.37 8.10 -10.62
CA PRO A 171 6.34 7.36 -11.88
C PRO A 171 6.18 5.84 -11.70
N PHE A 172 6.33 5.33 -10.47
CA PHE A 172 6.22 3.91 -10.14
C PHE A 172 5.51 3.74 -8.79
N ASP A 173 4.53 2.85 -8.73
CA ASP A 173 3.90 2.45 -7.47
C ASP A 173 4.84 1.58 -6.61
N THR A 174 4.57 1.55 -5.31
CA THR A 174 5.41 0.87 -4.33
C THR A 174 4.90 -0.54 -4.03
N PRO A 175 5.59 -1.61 -4.44
CA PRO A 175 5.22 -2.97 -4.03
C PRO A 175 5.50 -3.16 -2.53
N LEU A 176 4.53 -3.72 -1.82
CA LEU A 176 4.69 -4.12 -0.42
C LEU A 176 4.62 -5.65 -0.28
N THR A 177 5.32 -6.18 0.72
CA THR A 177 5.22 -7.60 1.10
C THR A 177 3.89 -7.90 1.79
N TYR A 178 3.50 -9.17 1.86
CA TYR A 178 2.24 -9.58 2.50
C TYR A 178 2.11 -9.10 3.94
N ASN A 179 3.19 -9.19 4.74
CA ASN A 179 3.19 -8.73 6.13
C ASN A 179 3.12 -7.21 6.23
N GLN A 180 3.77 -6.49 5.31
CA GLN A 180 3.70 -5.03 5.28
C GLN A 180 2.27 -4.55 4.98
N VAL A 181 1.62 -5.13 3.97
CA VAL A 181 0.22 -4.82 3.66
C VAL A 181 -0.70 -5.22 4.80
N PHE A 182 -0.54 -6.43 5.35
CA PHE A 182 -1.37 -6.89 6.46
C PHE A 182 -1.18 -6.02 7.70
N SER A 183 0.00 -5.44 7.92
CA SER A 183 0.24 -4.47 9.00
C SER A 183 -0.56 -3.17 8.81
N LEU A 184 -0.81 -2.77 7.56
CA LEU A 184 -1.64 -1.59 7.23
C LEU A 184 -3.14 -1.90 7.25
N ALA A 185 -3.54 -3.12 6.89
CA ALA A 185 -4.93 -3.55 6.85
C ALA A 185 -5.48 -4.01 8.22
N SER A 186 -4.65 -4.71 9.00
CA SER A 186 -5.08 -5.34 10.26
C SER A 186 -5.70 -4.40 11.30
N PRO A 187 -5.33 -3.10 11.42
CA PRO A 187 -6.00 -2.19 12.36
C PRO A 187 -7.49 -2.01 12.08
N PHE A 188 -7.95 -2.23 10.84
CA PHE A 188 -9.35 -2.15 10.47
C PHE A 188 -10.12 -3.45 10.76
N ILE A 189 -9.44 -4.57 11.00
CA ILE A 189 -10.05 -5.89 11.15
C ILE A 189 -10.33 -6.17 12.63
N THR A 190 -11.59 -6.28 13.00
CA THR A 190 -11.99 -6.54 14.40
C THR A 190 -12.14 -8.03 14.70
N GLU A 191 -12.78 -8.79 13.81
CA GLU A 191 -12.97 -10.23 13.95
C GLU A 191 -13.16 -10.88 12.58
N CYS A 192 -12.58 -12.06 12.36
CA CYS A 192 -12.80 -12.85 11.15
C CYS A 192 -13.47 -14.20 11.49
N PRO A 193 -14.29 -14.77 10.60
CA PRO A 193 -14.83 -16.11 10.78
C PRO A 193 -13.75 -17.14 11.11
N SER A 194 -13.93 -17.87 12.22
CA SER A 194 -12.93 -18.84 12.71
C SER A 194 -12.64 -20.01 11.76
N ASP A 195 -13.49 -20.22 10.75
CA ASP A 195 -13.32 -21.23 9.71
C ASP A 195 -12.72 -20.68 8.41
N ASN A 196 -12.28 -19.42 8.38
CA ASN A 196 -11.47 -18.89 7.28
C ASN A 196 -10.14 -19.65 7.20
N PRO A 197 -9.63 -19.94 5.98
CA PRO A 197 -8.30 -20.51 5.83
C PRO A 197 -7.24 -19.57 6.41
N ALA A 198 -6.24 -20.14 7.08
CA ALA A 198 -5.15 -19.36 7.64
C ALA A 198 -4.28 -18.77 6.53
N LEU A 199 -4.01 -17.47 6.62
CA LEU A 199 -3.06 -16.78 5.74
C LEU A 199 -1.68 -16.73 6.40
N PRO A 200 -0.58 -16.89 5.65
CA PRO A 200 0.78 -16.83 6.17
C PRO A 200 1.24 -15.38 6.37
N VAL A 201 0.39 -14.56 6.98
CA VAL A 201 0.64 -13.13 7.23
C VAL A 201 0.71 -12.84 8.72
N LYS A 202 1.51 -11.85 9.07
CA LYS A 202 1.71 -11.37 10.43
C LYS A 202 1.88 -9.87 10.40
N ALA A 203 1.11 -9.17 11.23
CA ALA A 203 1.30 -7.75 11.43
C ALA A 203 2.61 -7.50 12.19
N PHE A 204 3.40 -6.57 11.69
CA PHE A 204 4.53 -6.02 12.42
C PHE A 204 4.04 -5.07 13.52
N PRO A 205 4.89 -4.72 14.49
CA PRO A 205 4.61 -3.63 15.41
C PRO A 205 4.28 -2.34 14.65
N ALA A 206 3.29 -1.60 15.13
CA ALA A 206 2.79 -0.40 14.48
C ALA A 206 3.86 0.71 14.42
N LEU A 207 3.81 1.50 13.36
CA LEU A 207 4.68 2.66 13.15
C LEU A 207 3.81 3.83 12.69
N ALA A 208 3.65 4.83 13.56
CA ALA A 208 2.82 6.00 13.29
C ALA A 208 3.67 7.20 12.89
N VAL A 209 3.14 8.04 12.00
CA VAL A 209 3.82 9.26 11.55
C VAL A 209 3.33 10.45 12.36
N GLN A 210 4.27 11.24 12.86
CA GLN A 210 4.01 12.56 13.44
C GLN A 210 4.88 13.59 12.70
N ALA A 211 4.24 14.65 12.22
CA ALA A 211 4.91 15.76 11.54
C ALA A 211 4.25 17.10 11.90
N ASP A 212 5.06 18.16 11.90
CA ASP A 212 4.57 19.53 12.08
C ASP A 212 4.16 20.11 10.71
N GLY A 213 2.93 19.78 10.30
CA GLY A 213 2.34 20.25 9.04
C GLY A 213 2.65 19.35 7.85
N GLU A 214 2.71 19.97 6.67
CA GLU A 214 2.89 19.27 5.40
C GLU A 214 4.27 18.60 5.29
N ILE A 215 4.28 17.32 4.90
CA ILE A 215 5.49 16.52 4.73
C ILE A 215 5.98 16.66 3.29
N LYS A 216 7.26 16.98 3.10
CA LYS A 216 7.91 17.07 1.79
C LYS A 216 9.33 16.52 1.88
N THR A 217 9.99 16.35 0.74
CA THR A 217 11.42 16.03 0.69
C THR A 217 12.24 16.99 1.58
N GLY A 218 13.13 16.44 2.40
CA GLY A 218 13.94 17.19 3.37
C GLY A 218 13.22 17.57 4.67
N SER A 219 11.90 17.32 4.81
CA SER A 219 11.22 17.46 6.10
C SER A 219 11.78 16.42 7.09
N THR A 220 11.91 16.81 8.36
CA THR A 220 12.13 15.85 9.45
C THR A 220 10.78 15.45 10.04
N ILE A 221 10.50 14.16 10.07
CA ILE A 221 9.30 13.58 10.69
C ILE A 221 9.70 12.72 11.89
N THR A 222 8.74 12.45 12.77
CA THR A 222 8.89 11.46 13.85
C THR A 222 8.08 10.22 13.51
N LEU A 223 8.74 9.07 13.56
CA LEU A 223 8.16 7.74 13.45
C LEU A 223 7.98 7.19 14.87
N LEU A 224 6.75 7.19 15.35
CA LEU A 224 6.37 6.72 16.69
C LEU A 224 6.15 5.21 16.70
N THR A 225 6.61 4.55 17.76
CA THR A 225 6.43 3.10 17.98
C THR A 225 5.53 2.88 19.20
N PRO A 226 4.20 3.06 19.09
CA PRO A 226 3.30 2.89 20.22
C PRO A 226 3.35 1.45 20.74
N ASP A 227 3.38 1.31 22.07
CA ASP A 227 3.40 0.03 22.78
C ASP A 227 4.54 -0.93 22.42
N TYR A 228 5.57 -0.43 21.73
CA TYR A 228 6.71 -1.22 21.27
C TYR A 228 8.01 -0.43 21.36
N THR A 229 9.09 -1.07 21.79
CA THR A 229 10.42 -0.45 21.81
C THR A 229 11.30 -1.14 20.78
N VAL A 230 11.67 -0.41 19.73
CA VAL A 230 12.66 -0.87 18.76
C VAL A 230 14.05 -0.77 19.40
N VAL A 231 14.76 -1.90 19.46
CA VAL A 231 16.13 -1.96 19.97
C VAL A 231 17.07 -2.24 18.81
N ALA A 232 18.12 -1.44 18.69
CA ALA A 232 19.16 -1.69 17.70
C ALA A 232 19.87 -3.04 17.97
N PRO A 233 20.33 -3.74 16.91
CA PRO A 233 21.31 -4.82 17.10
C PRO A 233 22.48 -4.32 17.94
N GLU A 234 23.16 -5.17 18.73
CA GLU A 234 24.20 -4.72 19.68
C GLU A 234 25.24 -3.78 19.03
N GLY A 235 25.25 -2.51 19.45
CA GLY A 235 26.12 -1.46 18.90
C GLY A 235 25.79 -0.97 17.48
N GLY A 236 24.69 -1.46 16.90
CA GLY A 236 24.19 -1.13 15.57
C GLY A 236 23.33 0.13 15.55
N LYS A 237 22.92 0.52 14.34
CA LYS A 237 22.04 1.66 14.07
C LYS A 237 20.65 1.17 13.68
N ILE A 238 19.65 2.03 13.85
CA ILE A 238 18.33 1.86 13.26
C ILE A 238 18.24 2.75 12.02
N PHE A 239 17.60 2.22 10.99
CA PHE A 239 17.30 2.93 9.75
C PHE A 239 15.80 2.97 9.53
N ALA A 240 15.30 4.05 8.94
CA ALA A 240 14.05 4.00 8.21
C ALA A 240 14.36 3.59 6.76
N ALA A 241 13.75 2.51 6.30
CA ALA A 241 13.84 2.06 4.92
C ALA A 241 12.58 2.50 4.16
N PHE A 242 12.72 3.50 3.31
CA PHE A 242 11.66 3.97 2.40
C PHE A 242 11.57 3.01 1.23
N ILE A 243 10.40 2.38 1.04
CA ILE A 243 10.22 1.28 0.11
C ILE A 243 9.93 1.82 -1.30
N ALA A 244 10.60 1.28 -2.31
CA ALA A 244 10.36 1.56 -3.71
C ALA A 244 10.66 0.33 -4.57
N VAL A 245 10.05 0.23 -5.76
CA VAL A 245 10.29 -0.88 -6.70
C VAL A 245 11.75 -0.94 -7.19
N THR A 246 12.45 0.19 -7.18
CA THR A 246 13.87 0.31 -7.55
C THR A 246 14.83 -0.14 -6.44
N GLY A 247 14.29 -0.52 -5.28
CA GLY A 247 15.04 -0.85 -4.07
C GLY A 247 14.84 0.20 -2.98
N PRO A 248 14.93 -0.20 -1.70
CA PRO A 248 14.69 0.71 -0.58
C PRO A 248 15.79 1.76 -0.44
N THR A 249 15.40 2.97 -0.01
CA THR A 249 16.34 4.00 0.42
C THR A 249 16.43 4.00 1.95
N PHE A 250 17.62 3.79 2.48
CA PHE A 250 17.86 3.75 3.92
C PHE A 250 18.32 5.12 4.43
N VAL A 251 17.60 5.65 5.40
CA VAL A 251 17.97 6.87 6.14
C VAL A 251 18.23 6.47 7.58
N GLU A 252 19.36 6.89 8.14
CA GLU A 252 19.67 6.66 9.56
C GLU A 252 18.63 7.35 10.44
N ALA A 253 18.01 6.60 11.34
CA ALA A 253 16.96 7.08 12.22
C ALA A 253 17.55 7.46 13.58
N THR A 254 17.22 8.65 14.07
CA THR A 254 17.73 9.15 15.35
C THR A 254 16.72 8.87 16.45
N ALA A 255 17.11 8.13 17.49
CA ALA A 255 16.21 7.80 18.59
C ALA A 255 15.72 9.06 19.32
N VAL A 256 14.43 9.11 19.59
CA VAL A 256 13.75 10.13 20.41
C VAL A 256 12.81 9.44 21.40
N GLU A 257 12.20 10.22 22.30
CA GLU A 257 11.17 9.66 23.19
C GLU A 257 10.00 9.11 22.37
N GLY A 258 9.66 7.83 22.58
CA GLY A 258 8.53 7.17 21.92
C GLY A 258 8.76 6.74 20.46
N GLY A 259 9.96 6.93 19.89
CA GLY A 259 10.22 6.57 18.49
C GLY A 259 11.54 7.07 17.93
N PHE A 260 11.54 7.44 16.65
CA PHE A 260 12.72 7.89 15.91
C PHE A 260 12.40 9.08 15.01
N THR A 261 13.31 10.04 14.90
CA THR A 261 13.24 11.07 13.85
C THR A 261 13.99 10.63 12.60
N VAL A 262 13.48 11.04 11.45
CA VAL A 262 14.09 10.77 10.15
C VAL A 262 13.81 11.91 9.16
N GLU A 263 14.78 12.19 8.29
CA GLU A 263 14.61 13.11 7.16
C GLU A 263 14.00 12.38 5.95
N ILE A 264 13.00 12.98 5.30
CA ILE A 264 12.40 12.45 4.09
C ILE A 264 13.41 12.52 2.93
N PRO A 265 13.81 11.39 2.34
CA PRO A 265 14.79 11.37 1.25
C PRO A 265 14.20 11.89 -0.06
N GLU A 266 15.08 12.32 -0.97
CA GLU A 266 14.71 12.63 -2.35
C GLU A 266 14.14 11.40 -3.07
N GLY A 267 13.26 11.63 -4.05
CA GLY A 267 12.71 10.57 -4.91
C GLY A 267 11.41 9.94 -4.41
N PHE A 268 10.89 10.38 -3.26
CA PHE A 268 9.62 9.92 -2.68
C PHE A 268 8.57 11.05 -2.66
N ALA A 269 7.32 10.72 -2.97
CA ALA A 269 6.18 11.62 -3.12
C ALA A 269 4.88 10.81 -3.08
N GLY A 270 3.76 11.45 -2.76
CA GLY A 270 2.46 10.81 -2.56
C GLY A 270 2.45 9.83 -1.39
N GLN A 271 1.60 8.82 -1.47
CA GLN A 271 1.50 7.75 -0.48
C GLN A 271 2.75 6.87 -0.50
N THR A 272 3.63 7.09 0.47
CA THR A 272 4.93 6.46 0.62
C THR A 272 4.95 5.59 1.87
N TYR A 273 5.72 4.50 1.82
CA TYR A 273 5.84 3.55 2.92
C TYR A 273 7.26 3.47 3.45
N ALA A 274 7.41 3.48 4.78
CA ALA A 274 8.70 3.30 5.43
C ALA A 274 8.62 2.31 6.59
N VAL A 275 9.64 1.47 6.76
CA VAL A 275 9.76 0.57 7.93
C VAL A 275 10.99 0.93 8.76
N LEU A 276 10.95 0.66 10.07
CA LEU A 276 12.16 0.68 10.90
C LEU A 276 12.87 -0.67 10.81
N THR A 277 14.19 -0.64 10.66
CA THR A 277 15.03 -1.83 10.48
C THR A 277 16.41 -1.63 11.09
N GLY A 278 17.00 -2.72 11.61
CA GLY A 278 18.42 -2.76 12.02
C GLY A 278 19.39 -3.11 10.89
N CYS A 279 18.88 -3.31 9.67
CA CYS A 279 19.62 -3.71 8.47
C CYS A 279 19.51 -2.63 7.39
N ASN A 280 20.63 -2.27 6.76
CA ASN A 280 20.70 -1.32 5.64
C ASN A 280 21.10 -1.97 4.30
N GLU A 281 21.11 -3.30 4.23
CA GLU A 281 21.44 -4.06 3.02
C GLU A 281 20.19 -4.56 2.29
N GLY A 282 19.05 -4.60 2.98
CA GLY A 282 17.77 -5.06 2.43
C GLY A 282 16.64 -4.94 3.43
N VAL A 283 15.42 -5.10 2.92
CA VAL A 283 14.19 -5.16 3.72
C VAL A 283 13.53 -6.52 3.48
N SER A 284 13.28 -7.25 4.56
CA SER A 284 12.51 -8.48 4.59
C SER A 284 11.68 -8.55 5.88
N ASP A 285 10.86 -9.58 6.01
CA ASP A 285 10.11 -9.86 7.23
C ASP A 285 11.03 -10.02 8.45
N ASP A 286 12.20 -10.63 8.27
CA ASP A 286 13.15 -10.89 9.35
C ASP A 286 13.94 -9.63 9.78
N THR A 287 14.08 -8.65 8.89
CA THR A 287 14.82 -7.41 9.20
C THR A 287 13.92 -6.28 9.68
N THR A 288 12.61 -6.39 9.43
CA THR A 288 11.63 -5.35 9.77
C THR A 288 11.35 -5.37 11.27
N ALA A 289 11.65 -4.25 11.95
CA ALA A 289 11.41 -4.08 13.37
C ALA A 289 10.02 -3.50 13.68
N ALA A 290 9.52 -2.60 12.83
CA ALA A 290 8.19 -1.98 12.92
C ALA A 290 7.76 -1.37 11.59
N GLY A 291 6.44 -1.25 11.38
CA GLY A 291 5.82 -0.57 10.23
C GLY A 291 5.12 -1.52 9.25
N PRO A 292 4.79 -1.06 8.04
CA PRO A 292 5.13 0.25 7.50
C PRO A 292 4.39 1.40 8.20
N ALA A 293 5.06 2.54 8.28
CA ALA A 293 4.41 3.83 8.37
C ALA A 293 3.93 4.22 6.97
N LEU A 294 2.71 4.75 6.90
CA LEU A 294 2.16 5.39 5.71
C LEU A 294 2.39 6.91 5.82
N ILE A 295 3.07 7.48 4.83
CA ILE A 295 3.48 8.89 4.80
C ILE A 295 2.93 9.50 3.51
N GLU A 296 2.06 10.49 3.61
CA GLU A 296 1.67 11.31 2.45
C GLU A 296 2.71 12.43 2.27
N ILE A 297 3.52 12.37 1.21
CA ILE A 297 4.57 13.33 0.90
C ILE A 297 4.12 14.24 -0.24
N SER A 298 4.03 15.54 0.00
CA SER A 298 3.68 16.50 -1.04
C SER A 298 4.76 16.61 -2.11
N SER A 299 4.31 16.68 -3.37
CA SER A 299 5.11 16.86 -4.59
C SER A 299 5.34 18.33 -4.94
#